data_AF-A0A1D2NGU7-F1
#
_entry.id   AF-A0A1D2NGU7-F1
#
_cell.length_a   1.000
_cell.length_b   1.000
_cell.length_c   1.000
_cell.angle_alpha   90.00
_cell.angle_beta   90.00
_cell.angle_gamma   90.00
#
_symmetry.space_group_name_H-M   'P 1'
#
loop_
_entity.id
_entity.type
_entity.pdbx_description
1 polymer ?
#
loop_
_entity_poly.entity_id
_entity_poly.type
_entity_poly.pdbx_seq_one_letter_code
_entity_poly.pdbx_strand_id
1 'polypeptide(L)'
;MTIQKGEVEEEEPCGNMIELMYRSGFCDQEILDEVNTMINAGFETTSGAVHFLMFLLALNQEHQLICRQEIDSIFNDPMKCQNGILSCDALSDMKHLERCILETLRIFPLAFSMMRKLDIPLKLDEKTELPAGTTVGVLNFTLHNNPEYFPNPTEFQPDRFLPENCRKRHPYAYMPFSVGPRNCIGMKFAMLESKTMAAHILRNFEVCTSDKIGDVAILPDILMTPERDYNFLLKKRVHSKTHLK
;
A
#
# COMPACT_ATOMS: atom_id res chain seq x y z
N MET A 1 -51.59 27.42 0.43
CA MET A 1 -51.06 26.14 0.94
C MET A 1 -49.56 26.27 0.94
N THR A 2 -49.03 26.67 2.09
CA THR A 2 -47.67 27.17 2.26
C THR A 2 -46.73 25.98 2.34
N ILE A 3 -45.76 25.91 1.42
CA ILE A 3 -44.70 24.90 1.43
C ILE A 3 -43.76 25.25 2.58
N GLN A 4 -43.79 24.46 3.65
CA GLN A 4 -42.80 24.52 4.71
C GLN A 4 -41.43 24.15 4.12
N LYS A 5 -40.47 25.05 4.27
CA LYS A 5 -39.05 24.75 4.08
C LYS A 5 -38.70 23.70 5.13
N GLY A 6 -38.33 22.50 4.68
CA GLY A 6 -37.66 21.53 5.53
C GLY A 6 -36.39 22.18 6.08
N GLU A 7 -36.27 22.17 7.40
CA GLU A 7 -35.04 22.50 8.10
C GLU A 7 -33.96 21.56 7.54
N VAL A 8 -32.90 22.14 6.99
CA VAL A 8 -31.66 21.42 6.75
C VAL A 8 -31.12 21.18 8.15
N GLU A 9 -31.24 19.94 8.65
CA GLU A 9 -30.46 19.51 9.80
C GLU A 9 -28.99 19.79 9.45
N GLU A 10 -28.38 20.72 10.19
CA GLU A 10 -26.94 20.92 10.15
C GLU A 10 -26.32 19.57 10.55
N GLU A 11 -25.71 18.86 9.60
CA GLU A 11 -24.87 17.70 9.92
C GLU A 11 -23.86 18.15 10.99
N GLU A 12 -23.96 17.58 12.19
CA GLU A 12 -22.95 17.77 13.22
C GLU A 12 -21.57 17.51 12.61
N PRO A 13 -20.53 18.26 13.00
CA PRO A 13 -19.18 18.01 12.51
C PRO A 13 -18.86 16.54 12.76
N CYS A 14 -18.56 15.79 11.70
CA CYS A 14 -18.16 14.40 11.81
C CYS A 14 -16.93 14.35 12.73
N GLY A 15 -17.17 13.99 14.00
CA GLY A 15 -16.13 13.88 15.01
C GLY A 15 -15.06 12.90 14.55
N ASN A 16 -13.84 13.07 15.04
CA ASN A 16 -12.81 12.05 14.78
C ASN A 16 -13.22 10.72 15.44
N MET A 17 -12.54 9.63 15.06
CA MET A 17 -12.85 8.28 15.55
C MET A 17 -13.02 8.20 17.07
N ILE A 18 -12.15 8.89 17.83
CA ILE A 18 -12.17 8.90 19.30
C ILE A 18 -13.47 9.54 19.81
N GLU A 19 -13.84 10.70 19.26
CA GLU A 19 -15.07 11.38 19.63
C GLU A 19 -16.32 10.55 19.32
N LEU A 20 -16.36 9.89 18.16
CA LEU A 20 -17.46 9.00 17.78
C LEU A 20 -17.57 7.80 18.73
N MET A 21 -16.44 7.20 19.13
CA MET A 21 -16.42 6.07 20.08
C MET A 21 -16.91 6.52 21.48
N TYR A 22 -16.44 7.66 21.97
CA TYR A 22 -16.93 8.22 23.24
C TYR A 22 -18.45 8.46 23.22
N ARG A 23 -18.96 9.10 22.16
CA ARG A 23 -20.41 9.35 21.99
C ARG A 23 -21.21 8.05 21.87
N SER A 24 -20.59 6.99 21.38
CA SER A 24 -21.19 5.65 21.25
C SER A 24 -21.13 4.83 22.54
N GLY A 25 -20.61 5.40 23.64
CA GLY A 25 -20.57 4.76 24.96
C GLY A 25 -19.41 3.81 25.20
N PHE A 26 -18.36 3.86 24.38
CA PHE A 26 -17.14 3.08 24.60
C PHE A 26 -16.41 3.60 25.84
N CYS A 27 -15.85 2.68 26.63
CA CYS A 27 -14.96 3.06 27.73
C CYS A 27 -13.55 3.41 27.24
N ASP A 28 -12.77 4.07 28.10
CA ASP A 28 -11.39 4.48 27.77
C ASP A 28 -10.52 3.31 27.31
N GLN A 29 -10.70 2.11 27.89
CA GLN A 29 -9.92 0.94 27.51
C GLN A 29 -10.26 0.46 26.09
N GLU A 30 -11.53 0.40 25.73
CA GLU A 30 -11.96 0.00 24.38
C GLU A 30 -11.46 1.00 23.33
N ILE A 31 -11.50 2.30 23.64
CA ILE A 31 -10.96 3.35 22.76
C ILE A 31 -9.45 3.17 22.57
N LEU A 32 -8.71 2.91 23.65
CA LEU A 32 -7.27 2.64 23.59
C LEU A 32 -6.96 1.40 22.75
N ASP A 33 -7.74 0.34 22.87
CA ASP A 33 -7.57 -0.89 22.11
C ASP A 33 -7.78 -0.67 20.60
N GLU A 34 -8.80 0.12 20.22
CA GLU A 34 -9.06 0.49 18.83
C GLU A 34 -7.98 1.43 18.26
N VAL A 35 -7.50 2.40 19.06
CA VAL A 35 -6.38 3.26 18.67
C VAL A 35 -5.11 2.43 18.44
N ASN A 36 -4.80 1.50 19.34
CA ASN A 36 -3.66 0.59 19.19
C ASN A 36 -3.79 -0.27 17.92
N THR A 37 -5.00 -0.77 17.65
CA THR A 37 -5.29 -1.54 16.43
C THR A 37 -4.98 -0.72 15.17
N MET A 38 -5.45 0.54 15.12
CA MET A 38 -5.22 1.42 13.97
C MET A 38 -3.74 1.78 13.79
N ILE A 39 -3.01 2.06 14.87
CA ILE A 39 -1.58 2.36 14.83
C ILE A 39 -0.79 1.16 14.31
N ASN A 40 -1.02 -0.03 14.87
CA ASN A 40 -0.30 -1.23 14.45
C ASN A 40 -0.63 -1.62 13.00
N ALA A 41 -1.91 -1.57 12.62
CA ALA A 41 -2.34 -1.85 11.26
C ALA A 41 -1.69 -0.91 10.23
N GLY A 42 -1.57 0.39 10.54
CA GLY A 42 -0.89 1.35 9.67
C GLY A 42 0.63 1.18 9.65
N PHE A 43 1.25 1.00 10.81
CA PHE A 43 2.70 0.96 10.94
C PHE A 43 3.33 -0.31 10.33
N GLU A 44 2.88 -1.50 10.75
CA GLU A 44 3.53 -2.75 10.34
C GLU A 44 3.38 -2.99 8.83
N THR A 45 2.19 -2.70 8.28
CA THR A 45 1.93 -2.92 6.85
C THR A 45 2.66 -1.91 5.96
N THR A 46 2.65 -0.61 6.29
CA THR A 46 3.36 0.40 5.48
C THR A 46 4.88 0.22 5.58
N SER A 47 5.41 0.00 6.78
CA SER A 47 6.85 -0.20 6.96
C SER A 47 7.35 -1.44 6.20
N GLY A 48 6.60 -2.54 6.25
CA GLY A 48 6.89 -3.74 5.46
C GLY A 48 6.83 -3.49 3.95
N ALA A 49 5.83 -2.76 3.47
CA ALA A 49 5.72 -2.40 2.05
C ALA A 49 6.92 -1.56 1.57
N VAL A 50 7.33 -0.54 2.35
CA VAL A 50 8.50 0.28 2.02
C VAL A 50 9.79 -0.55 2.09
N HIS A 51 9.90 -1.46 3.06
CA HIS A 51 11.05 -2.34 3.21
C HIS A 51 11.22 -3.25 1.98
N PHE A 52 10.16 -3.93 1.53
CA PHE A 52 10.18 -4.73 0.31
C PHE A 52 10.40 -3.90 -0.96
N LEU A 53 9.86 -2.69 -1.01
CA LEU A 53 10.09 -1.76 -2.12
C LEU A 53 11.58 -1.41 -2.21
N MET A 54 12.21 -1.05 -1.09
CA MET A 54 13.65 -0.75 -1.07
C MET A 54 14.48 -1.96 -1.50
N PHE A 55 14.09 -3.17 -1.10
CA PHE A 55 14.75 -4.40 -1.55
C PHE A 55 14.64 -4.60 -3.06
N LEU A 56 13.43 -4.50 -3.62
CA LEU A 56 13.21 -4.65 -5.06
C LEU A 56 13.90 -3.55 -5.87
N LEU A 57 13.89 -2.30 -5.42
CA LEU A 57 14.63 -1.21 -6.07
C LEU A 57 16.14 -1.37 -5.95
N ALA A 58 16.65 -1.99 -4.87
CA ALA A 58 18.06 -2.31 -4.74
C ALA A 58 18.51 -3.38 -5.75
N LEU A 59 17.64 -4.35 -6.05
CA LEU A 59 17.84 -5.37 -7.07
C LEU A 59 17.65 -4.84 -8.51
N ASN A 60 16.85 -3.79 -8.70
CA ASN A 60 16.46 -3.24 -10.01
C ASN A 60 16.86 -1.75 -10.10
N GLN A 61 18.16 -1.50 -10.28
CA GLN A 61 18.76 -0.16 -10.21
C GLN A 61 18.27 0.78 -11.33
N GLU A 62 17.84 0.25 -12.47
CA GLU A 62 17.23 1.04 -13.53
C GLU A 62 15.92 1.69 -13.07
N HIS A 63 15.05 0.95 -12.37
CA HIS A 63 13.83 1.48 -11.79
C HIS A 63 14.13 2.49 -10.67
N GLN A 64 15.15 2.20 -9.85
CA GLN A 64 15.62 3.15 -8.83
C GLN A 64 16.10 4.47 -9.45
N LEU A 65 16.79 4.43 -10.59
CA LEU A 65 17.23 5.63 -11.30
C LEU A 65 16.04 6.46 -11.81
N ILE A 66 15.03 5.81 -12.40
CA ILE A 66 13.83 6.50 -12.90
C ILE A 66 13.07 7.14 -11.75
N CYS A 67 12.84 6.40 -10.64
CA CYS A 67 12.23 6.96 -9.44
C CYS A 67 13.03 8.15 -8.90
N ARG A 68 14.37 8.06 -8.86
CA ARG A 68 15.23 9.16 -8.41
C ARG A 68 15.08 10.40 -9.27
N GLN A 69 15.03 10.26 -10.60
CA GLN A 69 14.85 11.40 -11.51
C GLN A 69 13.49 12.08 -11.29
N GLU A 70 12.42 11.29 -11.15
CA GLU A 70 11.07 11.77 -10.81
C GLU A 70 11.06 12.53 -9.48
N ILE A 71 11.65 11.95 -8.43
CA ILE A 71 11.76 12.54 -7.09
C ILE A 71 12.59 13.82 -7.12
N ASP A 72 13.76 13.81 -7.76
CA ASP A 72 14.65 14.96 -7.82
C ASP A 72 13.97 16.15 -8.51
N SER A 73 13.18 15.90 -9.57
CA SER A 73 12.38 16.93 -10.24
C SER A 73 11.34 17.53 -9.29
N ILE A 74 10.69 16.72 -8.46
CA ILE A 74 9.68 17.17 -7.49
C ILE A 74 10.32 18.00 -6.37
N PHE A 75 11.43 17.54 -5.80
CA PHE A 75 12.12 18.25 -4.71
C PHE A 75 12.73 19.58 -5.16
N ASN A 76 13.05 19.72 -6.45
CA ASN A 76 13.60 20.95 -7.02
C ASN A 76 12.51 21.94 -7.48
N ASP A 77 11.24 21.58 -7.39
CA ASP A 77 10.10 22.46 -7.71
C ASP A 77 9.55 23.09 -6.40
N PRO A 78 9.73 24.41 -6.19
CA PRO A 78 9.27 25.09 -4.97
C PRO A 78 7.77 25.03 -4.73
N MET A 79 6.96 24.81 -5.78
CA MET A 79 5.50 24.67 -5.66
C MET A 79 5.09 23.30 -5.14
N LYS A 80 5.95 22.30 -5.31
CA LYS A 80 5.70 20.90 -4.91
C LYS A 80 6.41 20.52 -3.61
N CYS A 81 7.56 21.12 -3.36
CA CYS A 81 8.36 20.85 -2.18
C CYS A 81 8.91 22.16 -1.60
N GLN A 82 8.36 22.59 -0.46
CA GLN A 82 8.84 23.75 0.27
C GLN A 82 9.59 23.30 1.52
N ASN A 83 10.86 23.70 1.66
CA ASN A 83 11.71 23.34 2.80
C ASN A 83 11.80 21.82 3.08
N GLY A 84 11.72 20.99 2.03
CA GLY A 84 11.73 19.53 2.17
C GLY A 84 10.37 18.91 2.52
N ILE A 85 9.31 19.70 2.62
CA ILE A 85 7.95 19.22 2.88
C ILE A 85 7.23 19.06 1.53
N LEU A 86 6.82 17.83 1.23
CA LEU A 86 6.09 17.48 0.00
C LEU A 86 4.60 17.78 0.15
N SER A 87 3.99 18.40 -0.87
CA SER A 87 2.53 18.53 -0.94
C SER A 87 1.86 17.21 -1.37
N CYS A 88 0.55 17.07 -1.12
CA CYS A 88 -0.19 15.90 -1.61
C CYS A 88 -0.16 15.80 -3.15
N ASP A 89 -0.23 16.95 -3.83
CA ASP A 89 -0.14 17.01 -5.29
C ASP A 89 1.24 16.52 -5.79
N ALA A 90 2.31 16.84 -5.07
CA ALA A 90 3.66 16.35 -5.38
C ALA A 90 3.74 14.82 -5.34
N LEU A 91 3.11 14.18 -4.34
CA LEU A 91 3.04 12.72 -4.23
C LEU A 91 2.22 12.09 -5.36
N SER A 92 1.21 12.81 -5.86
CA SER A 92 0.39 12.35 -6.98
C SER A 92 1.20 12.24 -8.28
N ASP A 93 2.24 13.07 -8.46
CA ASP A 93 3.11 13.09 -9.63
C ASP A 93 4.16 11.98 -9.64
N MET A 94 4.34 11.26 -8.52
CA MET A 94 5.28 10.14 -8.41
C MET A 94 4.71 8.87 -9.08
N LYS A 95 4.52 8.90 -10.40
CA LYS A 95 3.83 7.86 -11.18
C LYS A 95 4.67 6.59 -11.33
N HIS A 96 5.98 6.71 -11.54
CA HIS A 96 6.83 5.53 -11.66
C HIS A 96 7.04 4.87 -10.29
N LEU A 97 7.28 5.69 -9.25
CA LEU A 97 7.34 5.17 -7.88
C LEU A 97 6.04 4.49 -7.45
N GLU A 98 4.88 5.05 -7.80
CA GLU A 98 3.58 4.41 -7.53
C GLU A 98 3.50 3.01 -8.14
N ARG A 99 3.89 2.89 -9.42
CA ARG A 99 3.91 1.59 -10.11
C ARG A 99 4.90 0.61 -9.48
N CYS A 100 6.04 1.09 -8.98
CA CYS A 100 6.99 0.26 -8.22
C CYS A 100 6.39 -0.23 -6.90
N ILE A 101 5.66 0.62 -6.17
CA ILE A 101 4.93 0.22 -4.96
C ILE A 101 3.87 -0.84 -5.28
N LEU A 102 3.08 -0.63 -6.35
CA LEU A 102 2.06 -1.61 -6.75
C LEU A 102 2.67 -2.96 -7.14
N GLU A 103 3.77 -2.97 -7.90
CA GLU A 103 4.47 -4.21 -8.23
C GLU A 103 5.13 -4.86 -7.01
N THR A 104 5.60 -4.07 -6.04
CA THR A 104 6.06 -4.58 -4.76
C THR A 104 4.94 -5.31 -4.02
N LEU A 105 3.76 -4.70 -3.91
CA LEU A 105 2.61 -5.29 -3.24
C LEU A 105 2.02 -6.50 -4.00
N ARG A 106 2.30 -6.63 -5.30
CA ARG A 106 1.99 -7.83 -6.08
C ARG A 106 2.93 -8.99 -5.73
N ILE A 107 4.24 -8.74 -5.72
CA ILE A 107 5.25 -9.77 -5.45
C ILE A 107 5.21 -10.19 -3.97
N PHE A 108 5.10 -9.21 -3.08
CA PHE A 108 5.09 -9.37 -1.63
C PHE A 108 3.81 -8.76 -1.04
N PRO A 109 2.65 -9.42 -1.20
CA PRO A 109 1.41 -8.94 -0.60
C PRO A 109 1.45 -9.11 0.93
N LEU A 110 1.54 -8.01 1.67
CA LEU A 110 1.66 -8.03 3.14
C LEU A 110 0.59 -8.90 3.80
N ALA A 111 -0.66 -8.79 3.34
CA ALA A 111 -1.71 -9.72 3.68
C ALA A 111 -1.69 -10.92 2.72
N PHE A 112 -1.07 -12.03 3.14
CA PHE A 112 -0.91 -13.25 2.34
C PHE A 112 -2.25 -13.85 1.89
N SER A 113 -3.27 -13.80 2.75
CA SER A 113 -4.60 -14.35 2.47
C SER A 113 -5.71 -13.58 3.17
N MET A 114 -6.93 -13.73 2.67
CA MET A 114 -8.15 -13.20 3.28
C MET A 114 -9.16 -14.33 3.45
N MET A 115 -9.67 -14.53 4.66
CA MET A 115 -10.58 -15.63 4.97
C MET A 115 -11.92 -15.14 5.54
N ARG A 116 -13.00 -15.87 5.24
CA ARG A 116 -14.33 -15.66 5.80
C ARG A 116 -14.95 -17.01 6.15
N LYS A 117 -15.61 -17.08 7.31
CA LYS A 117 -16.47 -18.22 7.65
C LYS A 117 -17.86 -17.93 7.12
N LEU A 118 -18.45 -18.89 6.40
CA LEU A 118 -19.79 -18.77 5.85
C LEU A 118 -20.82 -18.98 6.95
N ASP A 119 -21.72 -18.02 7.15
CA ASP A 119 -22.86 -18.19 8.08
C ASP A 119 -24.03 -18.92 7.42
N ILE A 120 -24.12 -18.84 6.09
CA ILE A 120 -25.13 -19.49 5.25
C ILE A 120 -24.44 -20.20 4.06
N PRO A 121 -25.09 -21.19 3.42
CA PRO A 121 -24.53 -21.82 2.23
C PRO A 121 -24.23 -20.80 1.12
N LEU A 122 -23.11 -20.99 0.42
CA LEU A 122 -22.69 -20.14 -0.69
C LEU A 122 -22.69 -20.95 -1.99
N LYS A 123 -23.63 -20.65 -2.88
CA LYS A 123 -23.65 -21.20 -4.25
C LYS A 123 -22.59 -20.47 -5.09
N LEU A 124 -21.56 -21.20 -5.53
CA LEU A 124 -20.49 -20.67 -6.38
C LEU A 124 -20.89 -20.72 -7.86
N ASP A 125 -21.53 -21.81 -8.28
CA ASP A 125 -22.06 -22.03 -9.62
C ASP A 125 -23.25 -23.01 -9.57
N GLU A 126 -23.78 -23.42 -10.74
CA GLU A 126 -24.94 -24.33 -10.81
C GLU A 126 -24.71 -25.73 -10.20
N LYS A 127 -23.47 -26.16 -10.04
CA LYS A 127 -23.10 -27.50 -9.58
C LYS A 127 -22.41 -27.50 -8.22
N THR A 128 -21.96 -26.33 -7.76
CA THR A 128 -21.10 -26.19 -6.59
C THR A 128 -21.71 -25.26 -5.56
N GLU A 129 -22.07 -25.81 -4.41
CA GLU A 129 -22.50 -25.06 -3.23
C GLU A 129 -21.59 -25.42 -2.05
N LEU A 130 -21.09 -24.39 -1.37
CA LEU A 130 -20.32 -24.54 -0.14
C LEU A 130 -21.27 -24.48 1.06
N PRO A 131 -21.20 -25.43 2.00
CA PRO A 131 -22.09 -25.44 3.16
C PRO A 131 -21.77 -24.31 4.14
N ALA A 132 -22.77 -23.91 4.92
CA ALA A 132 -22.56 -23.03 6.08
C ALA A 132 -21.52 -23.65 7.05
N GLY A 133 -20.75 -22.80 7.70
CA GLY A 133 -19.63 -23.17 8.56
C GLY A 133 -18.30 -23.35 7.82
N THR A 134 -18.28 -23.39 6.49
CA THR A 134 -17.05 -23.46 5.68
C THR A 134 -16.24 -22.18 5.81
N THR A 135 -14.93 -22.28 5.98
CA THR A 135 -14.01 -21.14 5.85
C THR A 135 -13.51 -21.06 4.41
N VAL A 136 -13.85 -19.97 3.72
CA VAL A 136 -13.40 -19.67 2.36
C VAL A 136 -12.25 -18.68 2.44
N GLY A 137 -11.17 -18.97 1.71
CA GLY A 137 -9.98 -18.14 1.65
C GLY A 137 -9.63 -17.72 0.23
N VAL A 138 -9.23 -16.46 0.06
CA VAL A 138 -8.54 -15.99 -1.15
C VAL A 138 -7.08 -15.78 -0.81
N LEU A 139 -6.20 -16.52 -1.49
CA LEU A 139 -4.75 -16.45 -1.32
C LEU A 139 -4.22 -15.37 -2.27
N ASN A 140 -3.96 -14.18 -1.74
CA ASN A 140 -3.46 -13.04 -2.52
C ASN A 140 -2.13 -13.39 -3.19
N PHE A 141 -1.22 -14.03 -2.47
CA PHE A 141 0.07 -14.43 -3.02
C PHE A 141 -0.08 -15.30 -4.28
N THR A 142 -0.94 -16.32 -4.24
CA THR A 142 -1.19 -17.19 -5.39
C THR A 142 -1.88 -16.43 -6.53
N LEU A 143 -2.87 -15.60 -6.21
CA LEU A 143 -3.60 -14.80 -7.19
C LEU A 143 -2.66 -13.81 -7.93
N HIS A 144 -1.81 -13.11 -7.18
CA HIS A 144 -0.88 -12.10 -7.70
C HIS A 144 0.32 -12.71 -8.45
N ASN A 145 0.57 -14.00 -8.25
CA ASN A 145 1.58 -14.77 -8.99
C ASN A 145 0.97 -15.65 -10.10
N ASN A 146 -0.34 -15.55 -10.39
CA ASN A 146 -0.95 -16.32 -11.46
C ASN A 146 -0.49 -15.77 -12.85
N PRO A 147 0.22 -16.57 -13.67
CA PRO A 147 0.75 -16.13 -14.96
C PRO A 147 -0.33 -15.77 -15.99
N GLU A 148 -1.57 -16.23 -15.80
CA GLU A 148 -2.72 -15.83 -16.64
C GLU A 148 -2.99 -14.33 -16.51
N TYR A 149 -2.86 -13.77 -15.31
CA TYR A 149 -3.10 -12.35 -15.03
C TYR A 149 -1.81 -11.52 -14.99
N PHE A 150 -0.68 -12.17 -14.68
CA PHE A 150 0.65 -11.56 -14.55
C PHE A 150 1.72 -12.42 -15.24
N PRO A 151 1.87 -12.32 -16.57
CA PRO A 151 2.86 -13.10 -17.32
C PRO A 151 4.29 -12.86 -16.81
N ASN A 152 5.12 -13.88 -16.62
CA ASN A 152 6.41 -13.78 -15.92
C ASN A 152 6.29 -13.22 -14.48
N PRO A 153 5.51 -13.87 -13.60
CA PRO A 153 5.14 -13.32 -12.29
C PRO A 153 6.33 -13.10 -11.34
N THR A 154 7.48 -13.71 -11.61
CA THR A 154 8.72 -13.55 -10.82
C THR A 154 9.52 -12.31 -11.19
N GLU A 155 9.24 -11.66 -12.32
CA GLU A 155 9.94 -10.46 -12.77
C GLU A 155 9.33 -9.21 -12.13
N PHE A 156 10.18 -8.32 -11.61
CA PHE A 156 9.76 -7.01 -11.13
C PHE A 156 9.52 -6.09 -12.33
N GLN A 157 8.25 -5.92 -12.71
CA GLN A 157 7.87 -5.11 -13.88
C GLN A 157 6.80 -4.06 -13.52
N PRO A 158 7.21 -2.87 -13.03
CA PRO A 158 6.30 -1.78 -12.68
C PRO A 158 5.31 -1.38 -13.80
N ASP A 159 5.72 -1.51 -15.07
CA ASP A 159 4.90 -1.15 -16.22
C ASP A 159 3.63 -2.03 -16.38
N ARG A 160 3.51 -3.14 -15.65
CA ARG A 160 2.24 -3.89 -15.49
C ARG A 160 1.11 -3.04 -14.92
N PHE A 161 1.45 -1.96 -14.22
CA PHE A 161 0.51 -1.02 -13.62
C PHE A 161 0.33 0.26 -14.43
N LEU A 162 0.74 0.27 -15.70
CA LEU A 162 0.27 1.28 -16.64
C LEU A 162 -1.27 1.22 -16.78
N PRO A 163 -1.98 2.36 -16.92
CA PRO A 163 -3.44 2.40 -16.99
C PRO A 163 -4.05 1.43 -18.02
N GLU A 164 -3.46 1.32 -19.19
CA GLU A 164 -3.87 0.45 -20.29
C GLU A 164 -3.73 -1.04 -19.96
N ASN A 165 -2.74 -1.42 -19.16
CA ASN A 165 -2.52 -2.81 -18.73
C ASN A 165 -3.49 -3.16 -17.59
N CYS A 166 -3.71 -2.24 -16.65
CA CYS A 166 -4.70 -2.40 -15.58
C CYS A 166 -6.11 -2.59 -16.12
N ARG A 167 -6.53 -1.81 -17.13
CA ARG A 167 -7.87 -1.89 -17.74
C ARG A 167 -8.18 -3.25 -18.39
N LYS A 168 -7.16 -3.96 -18.87
CA LYS A 168 -7.31 -5.29 -19.50
C LYS A 168 -7.34 -6.42 -18.47
N ARG A 169 -6.85 -6.20 -17.26
CA ARG A 169 -6.78 -7.20 -16.20
C ARG A 169 -8.14 -7.32 -15.52
N HIS A 170 -8.49 -8.55 -15.11
CA HIS A 170 -9.69 -8.76 -14.31
C HIS A 170 -9.64 -7.91 -13.02
N PRO A 171 -10.73 -7.19 -12.65
CA PRO A 171 -10.72 -6.27 -11.50
C PRO A 171 -10.33 -6.91 -10.17
N TYR A 172 -10.61 -8.21 -10.01
CA TYR A 172 -10.28 -8.98 -8.80
C TYR A 172 -8.97 -9.77 -8.89
N ALA A 173 -8.19 -9.64 -9.97
CA ALA A 173 -6.89 -10.31 -10.06
C ALA A 173 -5.79 -9.59 -9.26
N TYR A 174 -6.03 -8.36 -8.80
CA TYR A 174 -5.09 -7.58 -8.00
C TYR A 174 -5.81 -6.91 -6.83
N MET A 175 -5.54 -7.36 -5.61
CA MET A 175 -6.29 -6.95 -4.40
C MET A 175 -5.37 -6.78 -3.17
N PRO A 176 -4.29 -5.97 -3.26
CA PRO A 176 -3.34 -5.79 -2.14
C PRO A 176 -3.98 -5.14 -0.91
N PHE A 177 -5.06 -4.38 -1.11
CA PHE A 177 -5.81 -3.68 -0.08
C PHE A 177 -7.22 -4.29 0.11
N SER A 178 -7.42 -5.56 -0.30
CA SER A 178 -8.75 -6.20 -0.34
C SER A 178 -9.75 -5.42 -1.24
N VAL A 179 -10.99 -5.89 -1.31
CA VAL A 179 -12.09 -5.31 -2.10
C VAL A 179 -13.42 -5.41 -1.35
N GLY A 180 -14.40 -4.61 -1.77
CA GLY A 180 -15.74 -4.63 -1.18
C GLY A 180 -15.81 -3.94 0.19
N PRO A 181 -16.82 -4.25 1.01
CA PRO A 181 -17.14 -3.51 2.25
C PRO A 181 -16.10 -3.68 3.37
N ARG A 182 -15.14 -4.60 3.20
CA ARG A 182 -14.04 -4.86 4.15
C ARG A 182 -12.68 -4.64 3.45
N ASN A 183 -12.63 -3.71 2.50
CA ASN A 183 -11.37 -3.25 1.94
C ASN A 183 -10.61 -2.39 2.97
N CYS A 184 -9.32 -2.17 2.73
CA CYS A 184 -8.48 -1.39 3.62
C CYS A 184 -8.92 0.07 3.63
N ILE A 185 -9.39 0.55 4.79
CA ILE A 185 -9.74 1.95 5.01
C ILE A 185 -8.53 2.89 4.91
N GLY A 186 -7.34 2.36 5.20
CA GLY A 186 -6.06 3.08 5.18
C GLY A 186 -5.39 3.17 3.82
N MET A 187 -5.95 2.57 2.75
CA MET A 187 -5.29 2.45 1.43
C MET A 187 -4.69 3.78 0.93
N LYS A 188 -5.47 4.88 0.98
CA LYS A 188 -4.98 6.19 0.51
C LYS A 188 -3.84 6.72 1.38
N PHE A 189 -3.97 6.58 2.70
CA PHE A 189 -2.95 7.02 3.64
C PHE A 189 -1.66 6.22 3.48
N ALA A 190 -1.76 4.89 3.40
CA ALA A 190 -0.62 3.99 3.19
C ALA A 190 0.15 4.33 1.90
N MET A 191 -0.55 4.67 0.80
CA MET A 191 0.10 5.09 -0.44
C MET A 191 0.84 6.43 -0.30
N LEU A 192 0.24 7.41 0.39
CA LEU A 192 0.88 8.71 0.65
C LEU A 192 2.12 8.55 1.54
N GLU A 193 1.98 7.78 2.62
CA GLU A 193 3.05 7.48 3.57
C GLU A 193 4.20 6.72 2.89
N SER A 194 3.88 5.64 2.16
CA SER A 194 4.88 4.84 1.42
C SER A 194 5.66 5.69 0.41
N LYS A 195 4.96 6.52 -0.37
CA LYS A 195 5.59 7.43 -1.33
C LYS A 195 6.47 8.46 -0.64
N THR A 196 6.00 9.06 0.45
CA THR A 196 6.76 10.07 1.20
C THR A 196 8.04 9.46 1.75
N MET A 197 7.96 8.31 2.44
CA MET A 197 9.13 7.61 2.98
C MET A 197 10.12 7.22 1.88
N ALA A 198 9.64 6.57 0.81
CA ALA A 198 10.48 6.15 -0.29
C ALA A 198 11.13 7.35 -1.00
N ALA A 199 10.40 8.46 -1.19
CA ALA A 199 10.94 9.66 -1.80
C ALA A 199 12.09 10.25 -0.97
N HIS A 200 11.94 10.36 0.35
CA HIS A 200 13.00 10.85 1.22
C HIS A 200 14.22 9.92 1.25
N ILE A 201 14.02 8.60 1.28
CA ILE A 201 15.12 7.62 1.22
C ILE A 201 15.88 7.76 -0.10
N LEU A 202 15.18 7.66 -1.23
CA LEU A 202 15.79 7.69 -2.57
C LEU A 202 16.37 9.05 -2.95
N ARG A 203 15.84 10.15 -2.40
CA ARG A 203 16.44 11.48 -2.53
C ARG A 203 17.82 11.52 -1.88
N ASN A 204 17.95 10.96 -0.67
CA ASN A 204 19.16 11.08 0.14
C ASN A 204 20.17 9.94 -0.04
N PHE A 205 19.73 8.78 -0.54
CA PHE A 205 20.54 7.57 -0.61
C PHE A 205 20.35 6.84 -1.94
N GLU A 206 21.42 6.20 -2.39
CA GLU A 206 21.34 5.07 -3.31
C GLU A 206 21.26 3.80 -2.46
N VAL A 207 20.22 3.00 -2.70
CA VAL A 207 19.97 1.76 -1.98
C VAL A 207 20.57 0.61 -2.79
N CYS A 208 21.49 -0.13 -2.19
CA CYS A 208 22.06 -1.34 -2.74
C CYS A 208 21.81 -2.52 -1.79
N THR A 209 21.92 -3.74 -2.31
CA THR A 209 21.91 -4.95 -1.49
C THR A 209 22.92 -5.95 -2.04
N SER A 210 23.47 -6.79 -1.16
CA SER A 210 24.26 -7.96 -1.54
C SER A 210 23.42 -9.23 -1.65
N ASP A 211 22.20 -9.21 -1.15
CA ASP A 211 21.27 -10.34 -1.22
C ASP A 211 20.68 -10.45 -2.63
N LYS A 212 20.29 -11.67 -3.02
CA LYS A 212 19.45 -11.95 -4.18
C LYS A 212 18.03 -12.25 -3.75
N ILE A 213 17.09 -12.18 -4.68
CA ILE A 213 15.67 -12.46 -4.40
C ILE A 213 15.43 -13.86 -3.83
N GLY A 214 16.27 -14.84 -4.18
CA GLY A 214 16.20 -16.22 -3.66
C GLY A 214 16.94 -16.45 -2.35
N ASP A 215 17.69 -15.48 -1.84
CA ASP A 215 18.54 -15.64 -0.65
C ASP A 215 17.78 -15.37 0.66
N VAL A 216 16.52 -14.97 0.56
CA VAL A 216 15.65 -14.64 1.70
C VAL A 216 14.28 -15.27 1.49
N ALA A 217 13.96 -16.27 2.30
CA ALA A 217 12.62 -16.83 2.35
C ALA A 217 11.66 -15.80 2.95
N ILE A 218 10.42 -15.76 2.44
CA ILE A 218 9.35 -14.97 3.04
C ILE A 218 8.42 -15.92 3.80
N LEU A 219 8.21 -15.64 5.08
CA LEU A 219 7.38 -16.43 5.97
C LEU A 219 5.94 -15.90 5.95
N PRO A 220 4.94 -16.78 5.92
CA PRO A 220 3.53 -16.42 6.02
C PRO A 220 3.10 -16.27 7.49
N ASP A 221 3.70 -15.30 8.20
CA ASP A 221 3.21 -14.90 9.52
C ASP A 221 1.90 -14.08 9.40
N ILE A 222 1.46 -13.40 10.45
CA ILE A 222 0.28 -12.51 10.40
C ILE A 222 0.38 -11.54 9.20
N LEU A 223 1.59 -11.04 8.96
CA LEU A 223 1.99 -10.37 7.73
C LEU A 223 3.15 -11.13 7.07
N MET A 224 3.34 -10.97 5.76
CA MET A 224 4.54 -11.47 5.10
C MET A 224 5.79 -10.79 5.67
N THR A 225 6.70 -11.59 6.23
CA THR A 225 7.94 -11.13 6.87
C THR A 225 9.12 -11.92 6.32
N PRO A 226 10.28 -11.30 6.03
CA PRO A 226 11.45 -12.05 5.62
C PRO A 226 11.96 -12.91 6.79
N GLU A 227 12.48 -14.10 6.49
CA GLU A 227 13.05 -15.04 7.49
C GLU A 227 14.23 -14.42 8.26
N ARG A 228 14.92 -13.47 7.64
CA ARG A 228 16.01 -12.67 8.21
C ARG A 228 15.99 -11.25 7.66
N ASP A 229 16.66 -10.34 8.32
CA ASP A 229 16.87 -8.98 7.79
C ASP A 229 17.61 -9.00 6.44
N TYR A 230 17.23 -8.09 5.54
CA TYR A 230 17.97 -7.84 4.30
C TYR A 230 19.25 -7.05 4.56
N ASN A 231 20.29 -7.43 3.83
CA ASN A 231 21.56 -6.72 3.81
C ASN A 231 21.46 -5.49 2.92
N PHE A 232 21.09 -4.35 3.50
CA PHE A 232 21.09 -3.06 2.80
C PHE A 232 22.42 -2.33 2.93
N LEU A 233 22.86 -1.73 1.83
CA LEU A 233 23.92 -0.73 1.80
C LEU A 233 23.33 0.59 1.31
N LEU A 234 23.31 1.60 2.19
CA LEU A 234 22.84 2.95 1.87
C LEU A 234 24.02 3.86 1.57
N LYS A 235 24.21 4.23 0.29
CA LYS A 235 25.24 5.19 -0.11
C LYS A 235 24.64 6.60 -0.11
N LYS A 236 25.12 7.47 0.77
CA LYS A 236 24.64 8.86 0.83
C LYS A 236 24.89 9.60 -0.48
N ARG A 237 23.86 10.25 -1.01
CA ARG A 237 23.93 11.07 -2.23
C ARG A 237 24.44 12.46 -1.89
N VAL A 238 25.46 12.91 -2.62
CA VAL A 238 25.94 14.29 -2.55
C VAL A 238 25.05 15.14 -3.45
N HIS A 239 24.31 16.06 -2.85
CA HIS A 239 23.55 17.04 -3.59
C HIS A 239 24.49 18.20 -3.86
N SER A 240 24.77 18.50 -5.14
CA SER A 240 25.45 19.75 -5.47
C SER A 240 24.61 20.88 -4.91
N LYS A 241 25.17 21.68 -4.00
CA LYS A 241 24.56 22.92 -3.56
C LYS A 241 24.57 23.86 -4.76
N THR A 242 23.55 23.79 -5.61
CA THR A 242 23.35 24.82 -6.62
C THR A 242 23.02 26.10 -5.85
N HIS A 243 23.98 27.01 -5.84
CA HIS A 243 23.91 28.29 -5.16
C HIS A 243 22.61 29.01 -5.52
N LEU A 244 21.71 29.16 -4.55
CA LEU A 244 20.78 30.29 -4.54
C LEU A 244 21.65 31.55 -4.35
N LYS A 245 21.91 32.24 -5.46
CA LYS A 245 22.30 33.65 -5.48
C LYS A 245 21.05 34.48 -5.65
#